data_AF-A0A2S0R225-F1
#
_entry.id   AF-A0A2S0R225-F1
#
_cell.length_a   1.000
_cell.length_b   1.000
_cell.length_c   1.000
_cell.angle_alpha   90.00
_cell.angle_beta   90.00
_cell.angle_gamma   90.00
#
_symmetry.space_group_name_H-M   'P 1'
#
loop_
_entity.id
_entity.type
_entity.pdbx_description
1 polymer ?
#
loop_
_entity_poly.entity_id
_entity_poly.type
_entity_poly.pdbx_seq_one_letter_code
_entity_poly.pdbx_strand_id
1 'polypeptide(L)'
;MRTVLDFDEGVAFMVERLSWATEVDEEAIAWWDESGFAVVDEEVLRARSALQLLWDDGKRLPVAAIDAMTAADRQWRAHAAAFDYMFRYALARKSRDELTGWITDDTGRVPEIPVSHWWWRPSWQW
;
A
#
# COMPACT_ATOMS: atom_id res chain seq x y z
N MET A 1 -0.41 -18.70 -12.01
CA MET A 1 0.94 -18.88 -11.48
C MET A 1 1.75 -17.68 -11.96
N ARG A 2 1.88 -16.63 -11.14
CA ARG A 2 2.63 -15.42 -11.53
C ARG A 2 4.11 -15.82 -11.46
N THR A 3 4.83 -15.67 -12.57
CA THR A 3 6.28 -15.90 -12.67
C THR A 3 6.96 -15.12 -11.55
N VAL A 4 7.97 -15.72 -10.90
CA VAL A 4 8.82 -15.01 -9.94
C VAL A 4 9.39 -13.80 -10.68
N LEU A 5 8.83 -12.61 -10.42
CA LEU A 5 9.42 -11.36 -10.86
C LEU A 5 10.80 -11.30 -10.22
N ASP A 6 11.80 -10.86 -10.97
CA ASP A 6 13.07 -10.55 -10.32
C ASP A 6 12.84 -9.44 -9.26
N PHE A 7 13.77 -9.30 -8.32
CA PHE A 7 13.60 -8.36 -7.22
C PHE A 7 13.36 -6.92 -7.71
N ASP A 8 14.06 -6.50 -8.76
CA ASP A 8 13.98 -5.13 -9.29
C ASP A 8 12.64 -4.91 -10.03
N GLU A 9 12.17 -5.89 -10.79
CA GLU A 9 10.86 -5.90 -11.43
C GLU A 9 9.73 -5.90 -10.39
N GLY A 10 9.88 -6.67 -9.31
CA GLY A 10 8.93 -6.71 -8.20
C GLY A 10 8.83 -5.36 -7.50
N VAL A 11 9.97 -4.73 -7.21
CA VAL A 11 10.01 -3.39 -6.63
C VAL A 11 9.43 -2.34 -7.59
N ALA A 12 9.79 -2.39 -8.87
CA ALA A 12 9.26 -1.47 -9.88
C ALA A 12 7.74 -1.56 -10.00
N PHE A 13 7.19 -2.78 -9.99
CA PHE A 13 5.75 -3.01 -9.94
C PHE A 13 5.12 -2.37 -8.69
N MET A 14 5.70 -2.58 -7.50
CA MET A 14 5.17 -1.98 -6.26
C MET A 14 5.23 -0.45 -6.31
N VAL A 15 6.30 0.14 -6.86
CA VAL A 15 6.42 1.59 -7.04
C VAL A 15 5.37 2.12 -8.01
N GLU A 16 5.14 1.43 -9.13
CA GLU A 16 4.08 1.79 -10.08
C GLU A 16 2.71 1.81 -9.40
N ARG A 17 2.40 0.77 -8.61
CA ARG A 17 1.15 0.71 -7.83
C ARG A 17 1.07 1.84 -6.81
N LEU A 18 2.16 2.10 -6.10
CA LEU A 18 2.21 3.14 -5.07
C LEU A 18 2.10 4.56 -5.63
N SER A 19 2.38 4.77 -6.93
CA SER A 19 2.24 6.08 -7.57
C SER A 19 0.81 6.63 -7.50
N TRP A 20 -0.19 5.75 -7.42
CA TRP A 20 -1.60 6.12 -7.28
C TRP A 20 -1.95 6.69 -5.90
N ALA A 21 -1.03 6.64 -4.93
CA ALA A 21 -1.24 7.29 -3.64
C ALA A 21 -1.50 8.80 -3.78
N THR A 22 -0.99 9.44 -4.83
CA THR A 22 -1.20 10.88 -5.10
C THR A 22 -2.66 11.23 -5.41
N GLU A 23 -3.45 10.26 -5.87
CA GLU A 23 -4.87 10.45 -6.17
C GLU A 23 -5.74 10.45 -4.90
N VAL A 24 -5.16 10.17 -3.73
CA VAL A 24 -5.88 10.16 -2.45
C VAL A 24 -5.99 11.58 -1.92
N ASP A 25 -7.05 12.28 -2.32
CA ASP A 25 -7.42 13.62 -1.85
C ASP A 25 -8.94 13.75 -1.66
N GLU A 26 -9.40 14.78 -0.94
CA GLU A 26 -10.82 14.95 -0.65
C GLU A 26 -11.65 15.36 -1.87
N GLU A 27 -11.03 15.97 -2.88
CA GLU A 27 -11.71 16.41 -4.11
C GLU A 27 -12.14 15.19 -4.95
N ALA A 28 -11.39 14.10 -4.89
CA ALA A 28 -11.67 12.85 -5.57
C ALA A 28 -12.83 12.04 -4.94
N ILE A 29 -13.27 12.36 -3.71
CA ILE A 29 -14.33 11.61 -3.02
C ILE A 29 -15.64 11.57 -3.82
N ALA A 30 -16.07 12.72 -4.35
CA ALA A 30 -17.30 12.79 -5.13
C ALA A 30 -17.22 11.91 -6.38
N TRP A 31 -16.06 11.89 -7.04
CA TRP A 31 -15.83 11.06 -8.21
C TRP A 31 -15.84 9.56 -7.87
N TRP A 32 -15.29 9.15 -6.73
CA TRP A 32 -15.34 7.76 -6.25
C TRP A 32 -16.76 7.30 -5.92
N ASP A 33 -17.57 8.17 -5.29
CA ASP A 33 -18.98 7.91 -5.02
C ASP A 33 -19.77 7.72 -6.33
N GLU A 34 -19.58 8.60 -7.31
CA GLU A 34 -20.30 8.57 -8.59
C GLU A 34 -19.90 7.39 -9.48
N SER A 35 -18.60 7.08 -9.51
CA SER A 35 -18.08 6.06 -10.40
C SER A 35 -18.40 4.63 -9.93
N GLY A 36 -18.83 4.45 -8.67
CA GLY A 36 -19.05 3.13 -8.07
C GLY A 36 -17.76 2.29 -7.94
N PHE A 37 -16.62 2.90 -8.25
CA PHE A 37 -15.29 2.31 -8.30
C PHE A 37 -14.40 3.07 -7.32
N ALA A 38 -14.26 2.53 -6.11
CA ALA A 38 -13.06 2.75 -5.29
C ALA A 38 -12.02 1.69 -5.72
N VAL A 39 -11.49 1.83 -6.94
CA VAL A 39 -10.37 0.99 -7.44
C VAL A 39 -9.17 1.88 -7.75
N VAL A 40 -8.96 2.91 -6.93
CA VAL A 40 -7.58 3.20 -6.53
C VAL A 40 -7.27 2.09 -5.54
N ASP A 41 -6.73 1.03 -6.12
CA ASP A 41 -6.81 -0.33 -5.64
C ASP A 41 -6.20 -0.44 -4.22
N GLU A 42 -6.78 -1.28 -3.37
CA GLU A 42 -6.17 -1.67 -2.09
C GLU A 42 -4.73 -2.19 -2.29
N GLU A 43 -4.36 -2.54 -3.53
CA GLU A 43 -2.99 -2.68 -4.01
C GLU A 43 -2.04 -1.54 -3.59
N VAL A 44 -2.48 -0.28 -3.45
CA VAL A 44 -1.61 0.82 -3.00
C VAL A 44 -1.17 0.59 -1.54
N LEU A 45 -2.08 0.17 -0.65
CA LEU A 45 -1.72 -0.19 0.73
C LEU A 45 -0.80 -1.42 0.77
N ARG A 46 -1.08 -2.41 -0.08
CA ARG A 46 -0.25 -3.63 -0.20
C ARG A 46 1.14 -3.31 -0.72
N ALA A 47 1.26 -2.46 -1.73
CA ALA A 47 2.53 -1.98 -2.27
C ALA A 47 3.34 -1.25 -1.21
N ARG A 48 2.71 -0.32 -0.48
CA ARG A 48 3.37 0.41 0.62
C ARG A 48 3.89 -0.53 1.70
N SER A 49 3.11 -1.55 2.07
CA SER A 49 3.51 -2.56 3.05
C SER A 49 4.55 -3.54 2.55
N ALA A 50 4.44 -3.99 1.31
CA ALA A 50 5.42 -4.88 0.70
C ALA A 50 6.80 -4.21 0.64
N LEU A 51 6.85 -2.96 0.19
CA LEU A 51 8.10 -2.19 0.17
C LEU A 51 8.66 -1.96 1.58
N GLN A 52 7.82 -1.64 2.57
CA GLN A 52 8.29 -1.50 3.95
C GLN A 52 8.91 -2.80 4.47
N LEU A 53 8.27 -3.93 4.23
CA LEU A 53 8.74 -5.23 4.70
C LEU A 53 10.04 -5.65 4.01
N LEU A 54 10.20 -5.36 2.71
CA LEU A 54 11.47 -5.55 2.02
C LEU A 54 12.58 -4.68 2.63
N TRP A 55 12.28 -3.42 2.96
CA TRP A 55 13.24 -2.55 3.66
C TRP A 55 13.60 -3.14 5.04
N ASP A 56 12.60 -3.50 5.84
CA ASP A 56 12.79 -4.00 7.21
C ASP A 56 13.59 -5.32 7.23
N ASP A 57 13.48 -6.13 6.17
CA ASP A 57 14.29 -7.33 5.92
C ASP A 57 15.73 -7.02 5.43
N GLY A 58 16.11 -5.74 5.39
CA GLY A 58 17.44 -5.29 4.99
C GLY A 58 17.69 -5.32 3.49
N LYS A 59 16.66 -5.49 2.65
CA LYS A 59 16.82 -5.37 1.19
C LYS A 59 17.11 -3.93 0.84
N ARG A 60 18.07 -3.73 -0.07
CA ARG A 60 18.42 -2.39 -0.56
C ARG A 60 17.41 -1.96 -1.61
N LEU A 61 16.47 -1.09 -1.22
CA LEU A 61 15.53 -0.50 -2.16
C LEU A 61 16.17 0.62 -3.01
N PRO A 62 15.74 0.80 -4.26
CA PRO A 62 16.07 1.97 -5.06
C PRO A 62 15.54 3.26 -4.42
N VAL A 63 16.23 4.38 -4.65
CA VAL A 63 15.82 5.71 -4.14
C VAL A 63 14.38 6.05 -4.51
N ALA A 64 13.97 5.75 -5.75
CA ALA A 64 12.60 5.99 -6.21
C ALA A 64 11.53 5.28 -5.35
N ALA A 65 11.82 4.09 -4.81
CA ALA A 65 10.89 3.40 -3.93
C ALA A 65 10.77 4.08 -2.56
N ILE A 66 11.89 4.55 -2.02
CA ILE A 66 11.95 5.31 -0.77
C ILE A 66 11.17 6.62 -0.89
N ASP A 67 11.38 7.34 -1.99
CA ASP A 67 10.69 8.59 -2.29
C ASP A 67 9.19 8.37 -2.47
N ALA A 68 8.78 7.32 -3.18
CA ALA A 68 7.38 6.97 -3.36
C ALA A 68 6.69 6.64 -2.03
N MET A 69 7.33 5.86 -1.15
CA MET A 69 6.81 5.58 0.20
C MET A 69 6.65 6.85 1.03
N THR A 70 7.65 7.73 1.01
CA THR A 70 7.62 9.00 1.74
C THR A 70 6.52 9.93 1.20
N ALA A 71 6.36 9.99 -0.12
CA ALA A 71 5.34 10.78 -0.77
C ALA A 71 3.93 10.27 -0.44
N ALA A 72 3.72 8.96 -0.49
CA ALA A 72 2.45 8.33 -0.11
C ALA A 72 2.10 8.62 1.37
N ASP A 73 3.05 8.43 2.29
CA ASP A 73 2.85 8.71 3.71
C ASP A 73 2.46 10.18 3.95
N ARG A 74 3.13 11.11 3.25
CA ARG A 74 2.81 12.54 3.33
C ARG A 74 1.42 12.85 2.79
N GLN A 75 1.06 12.27 1.64
CA GLN A 75 -0.25 12.47 1.02
C GLN A 75 -1.36 11.99 1.92
N TRP A 76 -1.28 10.76 2.41
CA TRP A 76 -2.31 10.17 3.28
C TRP A 76 -2.47 10.92 4.60
N ARG A 77 -1.35 11.41 5.18
CA ARG A 77 -1.41 12.23 6.38
C ARG A 77 -2.01 13.62 6.14
N ALA A 78 -1.79 14.21 4.97
CA ALA A 78 -2.38 15.49 4.60
C ALA A 78 -3.88 15.37 4.29
N HIS A 79 -4.31 14.21 3.80
CA HIS A 79 -5.66 13.95 3.30
C HIS A 79 -6.32 12.79 4.05
N ALA A 80 -6.37 12.91 5.38
CA ALA A 80 -6.82 11.84 6.27
C ALA A 80 -8.27 11.39 6.03
N ALA A 81 -9.15 12.32 5.66
CA ALA A 81 -10.54 12.01 5.37
C ALA A 81 -10.67 11.23 4.05
N ALA A 82 -9.92 11.63 3.02
CA ALA A 82 -9.84 10.91 1.76
C ALA A 82 -9.26 9.51 1.93
N PHE A 83 -8.21 9.37 2.76
CA PHE A 83 -7.64 8.08 3.11
C PHE A 83 -8.67 7.15 3.75
N ASP A 84 -9.34 7.63 4.81
CA ASP A 84 -10.34 6.83 5.52
C ASP A 84 -11.48 6.43 4.61
N TYR A 85 -11.91 7.36 3.75
CA TYR A 85 -12.92 7.09 2.75
C TYR A 85 -12.44 6.01 1.77
N MET A 86 -11.31 6.22 1.09
CA MET A 86 -10.77 5.31 0.07
C MET A 86 -10.59 3.89 0.61
N PHE A 87 -9.91 3.76 1.74
CA PHE A 87 -9.46 2.47 2.24
C PHE A 87 -10.41 1.81 3.24
N ARG A 88 -11.60 2.38 3.48
CA ARG A 88 -12.59 1.88 4.46
C ARG A 88 -12.83 0.38 4.43
N TYR A 89 -12.88 -0.22 3.23
CA TYR A 89 -13.15 -1.66 3.08
C TYR A 89 -11.94 -2.52 3.45
N ALA A 90 -10.74 -2.16 2.98
CA ALA A 90 -9.50 -2.82 3.38
C ALA A 90 -9.30 -2.75 4.91
N LEU A 91 -9.50 -1.57 5.48
CA LEU A 91 -9.37 -1.30 6.92
C LEU A 91 -10.42 -2.03 7.75
N ALA A 92 -11.61 -2.32 7.21
CA ALA A 92 -12.64 -3.11 7.87
C ALA A 92 -12.37 -4.62 7.78
N ARG A 93 -11.82 -5.09 6.65
CA ARG A 93 -11.55 -6.52 6.42
C ARG A 93 -10.39 -7.05 7.29
N LYS A 94 -9.30 -6.29 7.40
CA LYS A 94 -8.09 -6.64 8.18
C LYS A 94 -7.64 -8.10 8.01
N SER A 95 -7.54 -8.58 6.77
CA SER A 95 -7.15 -9.97 6.51
C SER A 95 -5.65 -10.18 6.74
N ARG A 96 -5.26 -11.38 7.19
CA ARG A 96 -3.85 -11.80 7.22
C ARG A 96 -3.28 -12.03 5.82
N ASP A 97 -4.16 -12.26 4.84
CA ASP A 97 -3.79 -12.66 3.49
C ASP A 97 -3.61 -11.48 2.52
N GLU A 98 -3.69 -10.23 3.01
CA GLU A 98 -3.62 -9.02 2.16
C GLU A 98 -2.33 -8.94 1.33
N LEU A 99 -1.23 -9.54 1.79
CA LEU A 99 0.05 -9.53 1.08
C LEU A 99 0.28 -10.79 0.23
N THR A 100 -0.74 -11.65 0.09
CA THR A 100 -0.64 -12.84 -0.75
C THR A 100 -0.38 -12.46 -2.21
N GLY A 101 0.70 -12.99 -2.78
CA GLY A 101 1.12 -12.67 -4.14
C GLY A 101 1.88 -11.35 -4.29
N TRP A 102 2.16 -10.66 -3.19
CA TRP A 102 3.00 -9.45 -3.14
C TRP A 102 4.41 -9.78 -2.69
N ILE A 103 4.51 -10.46 -1.54
CA ILE A 103 5.79 -10.88 -0.95
C ILE A 103 5.62 -12.22 -0.24
N THR A 104 6.74 -12.92 -0.10
CA THR A 104 6.88 -14.08 0.77
C THR A 104 8.18 -13.95 1.54
N ASP A 105 8.18 -14.40 2.80
CA ASP A 105 9.39 -14.52 3.59
C ASP A 105 10.30 -15.66 3.09
N ASP A 106 11.47 -15.81 3.72
CA ASP A 106 12.44 -16.86 3.39
C ASP A 106 11.91 -18.29 3.60
N THR A 107 10.79 -18.45 4.31
CA THR A 107 10.11 -19.73 4.52
C THR A 107 8.99 -19.99 3.50
N GLY A 108 8.80 -19.06 2.56
CA GLY A 108 7.73 -19.10 1.55
C GLY A 108 6.35 -18.74 2.11
N ARG A 109 6.28 -18.13 3.30
CA ARG A 109 5.01 -17.70 3.92
C ARG A 109 4.76 -16.23 3.63
N VAL A 110 3.47 -15.88 3.58
CA VAL A 110 3.06 -14.47 3.51
C VAL A 110 3.27 -13.87 4.90
N PRO A 111 4.08 -12.82 5.06
CA PRO A 111 4.27 -12.18 6.36
C PRO A 111 2.99 -11.48 6.81
N GLU A 112 2.73 -11.50 8.12
CA GLU A 112 1.64 -10.71 8.70
C GLU A 112 1.94 -9.22 8.57
N ILE A 113 0.90 -8.39 8.39
CA ILE A 113 1.04 -6.94 8.38
C ILE A 113 1.46 -6.48 9.80
N PRO A 114 2.64 -5.87 9.96
CA PRO A 114 3.10 -5.38 11.25
C PRO A 114 2.18 -4.31 11.83
N VAL A 115 2.04 -4.32 13.16
CA VAL A 115 1.29 -3.28 13.88
C VAL A 115 1.88 -1.87 13.66
N SER A 116 3.16 -1.75 13.32
CA SER A 116 3.83 -0.49 12.98
C SER A 116 3.35 0.12 11.67
N HIS A 117 2.68 -0.64 10.80
CA HIS A 117 2.08 -0.14 9.57
C HIS A 117 0.79 0.62 9.90
N TRP A 118 0.93 1.86 10.37
CA TRP A 118 -0.18 2.71 10.81
C TRP A 118 -1.25 2.91 9.73
N TRP A 119 -0.89 2.82 8.45
CA TRP A 119 -1.80 2.89 7.30
C TRP A 119 -2.71 1.65 7.13
N TRP A 120 -2.63 0.65 8.00
CA TRP A 120 -3.66 -0.39 8.11
C TRP A 120 -4.66 -0.11 9.25
N ARG A 121 -4.76 1.16 9.65
CA ARG A 121 -5.69 1.65 10.65
C ARG A 121 -6.37 2.92 10.17
N PRO A 122 -7.60 3.19 10.63
CA PRO A 122 -8.24 4.48 10.40
C PRO A 122 -7.42 5.65 10.95
N SER A 123 -7.62 6.84 10.39
CA SER A 123 -6.82 8.04 10.68
C SER A 123 -6.82 8.48 12.14
N TRP A 124 -7.90 8.21 12.86
CA TRP A 124 -7.99 8.48 14.29
C TRP A 124 -7.12 7.57 15.18
N GLN A 125 -6.39 6.60 14.60
CA GLN A 125 -5.51 5.64 15.30
C GLN A 125 -4.02 5.70 14.88
N TRP A 126 -3.61 6.70 14.12
CA TRP A 126 -2.23 6.84 13.62
C TRP A 126 -1.22 7.31 14.67
#